data_AF-A0A4R2BIH1-F1
#
_entry.id   AF-A0A4R2BIH1-F1
#
_cell.length_a   1.000
_cell.length_b   1.000
_cell.length_c   1.000
_cell.angle_alpha   90.00
_cell.angle_beta   90.00
_cell.angle_gamma   90.00
#
_symmetry.space_group_name_H-M   'P 1'
#
loop_
_entity.id
_entity.type
_entity.pdbx_description
1 polymer ?
#
loop_
_entity_poly.entity_id
_entity_poly.type
_entity_poly.pdbx_seq_one_letter_code
_entity_poly.pdbx_strand_id
1 'polypeptide(L)'
;MSVAFTKEESAETASETLLPDRPISSHPNLVTEAGLKALEAQLQQAREGYSAASTIEDVNERRRQAAGPMRDLRYFAERVRTAQLMPDPTSDETVAFGSTVTFSRDDGRVQTYRIVGEDEADPKLGSISYVSPVARVLIGKTIGDVVSVGDHELEIVAISERTPFGACGVIPRAGERGIQ
;
A
#
# COMPACT_ATOMS: atom_id res chain seq x y z
N MET A 1 13.56 13.14 -57.08
CA MET A 1 12.29 13.23 -56.32
C MET A 1 12.05 11.83 -55.79
N SER A 2 12.05 11.48 -54.50
CA SER A 2 11.77 12.25 -53.29
C SER A 2 12.37 11.48 -52.10
N VAL A 3 13.17 12.13 -51.27
CA VAL A 3 13.69 11.60 -49.99
C VAL A 3 13.19 12.53 -48.89
N ALA A 4 12.04 12.23 -48.30
CA ALA A 4 11.53 12.97 -47.14
C ALA A 4 10.29 12.29 -46.52
N PHE A 5 10.40 11.13 -45.85
CA PHE A 5 9.27 10.62 -45.04
C PHE A 5 9.61 9.77 -43.80
N THR A 6 10.87 9.55 -43.40
CA THR A 6 11.18 8.55 -42.35
C THR A 6 11.72 9.08 -41.03
N LYS A 7 11.72 10.39 -40.77
CA LYS A 7 12.24 10.95 -39.50
C LYS A 7 11.19 11.55 -38.57
N GLU A 8 10.09 12.11 -39.07
CA GLU A 8 9.07 12.73 -38.21
C GLU A 8 8.16 11.70 -37.53
N GLU A 9 7.70 10.67 -38.26
CA GLU A 9 6.85 9.60 -37.70
C GLU A 9 7.53 8.86 -36.54
N SER A 10 8.85 8.63 -36.65
CA SER A 10 9.66 7.99 -35.59
C SER A 10 9.79 8.82 -34.31
N ALA A 11 9.63 10.14 -34.38
CA ALA A 11 9.71 11.04 -33.22
C ALA A 11 8.34 11.18 -32.54
N GLU A 12 7.26 11.26 -33.31
CA GLU A 12 5.88 11.30 -32.79
C GLU A 12 5.53 9.99 -32.08
N THR A 13 5.78 8.82 -32.68
CA THR A 13 5.53 7.52 -32.03
C THR A 13 6.42 7.31 -30.79
N ALA A 14 7.63 7.87 -30.77
CA ALA A 14 8.53 7.79 -29.62
C ALA A 14 8.01 8.60 -28.41
N SER A 15 7.42 9.77 -28.66
CA SER A 15 6.83 10.60 -27.61
C SER A 15 5.51 10.03 -27.10
N GLU A 16 4.77 9.31 -27.94
CA GLU A 16 3.46 8.71 -27.61
C GLU A 16 3.57 7.45 -26.72
N THR A 17 4.74 6.78 -26.73
CA THR A 17 4.92 5.50 -26.01
C THR A 17 5.49 5.68 -24.59
N LEU A 18 5.91 6.88 -24.20
CA LEU A 18 6.43 7.16 -22.85
C LEU A 18 5.28 7.33 -21.86
N LEU A 19 5.06 6.32 -21.02
CA LEU A 19 4.09 6.42 -19.93
C LEU A 19 4.55 7.46 -18.89
N PRO A 20 3.65 8.34 -18.43
CA PRO A 20 3.97 9.31 -17.39
C PRO A 20 4.33 8.59 -16.09
N ASP A 21 5.15 9.25 -15.27
CA ASP A 21 5.56 8.71 -13.99
C ASP A 21 4.37 8.52 -13.04
N ARG A 22 4.44 7.46 -12.24
CA ARG A 22 3.50 7.26 -11.15
C ARG A 22 3.76 8.34 -10.10
N PRO A 23 2.73 9.04 -9.58
CA PRO A 23 2.92 10.03 -8.55
C PRO A 23 3.48 9.36 -7.29
N ILE A 24 4.50 9.98 -6.69
CA ILE A 24 5.07 9.57 -5.41
C ILE A 24 4.49 10.49 -4.34
N SER A 25 4.06 9.89 -3.23
CA SER A 25 3.53 10.64 -2.09
C SER A 25 4.61 11.54 -1.48
N SER A 26 4.22 12.71 -0.98
CA SER A 26 5.11 13.61 -0.24
C SER A 26 5.32 13.18 1.21
N HIS A 27 4.57 12.18 1.68
CA HIS A 27 4.67 11.64 3.03
C HIS A 27 5.88 10.71 3.19
N PRO A 28 6.39 10.53 4.42
CA PRO A 28 7.45 9.54 4.69
C PRO A 28 7.07 8.14 4.20
N ASN A 29 7.98 7.45 3.54
CA ASN A 29 7.72 6.09 3.07
C ASN A 29 7.93 5.06 4.21
N LEU A 30 7.03 5.04 5.18
CA LEU A 30 7.03 4.04 6.25
C LEU A 30 6.58 2.70 5.69
N VAL A 31 7.37 1.65 5.91
CA VAL A 31 7.07 0.29 5.42
C VAL A 31 7.26 -0.76 6.50
N THR A 32 6.47 -1.83 6.43
CA THR A 32 6.72 -3.04 7.22
C THR A 32 7.80 -3.89 6.57
N GLU A 33 8.31 -4.90 7.28
CA GLU A 33 9.27 -5.86 6.69
C GLU A 33 8.68 -6.59 5.47
N ALA A 34 7.39 -6.97 5.56
CA ALA A 34 6.68 -7.60 4.45
C ALA A 34 6.53 -6.65 3.25
N GLY A 35 6.25 -5.37 3.53
CA GLY A 35 6.15 -4.32 2.52
C GLY A 35 7.45 -4.05 1.79
N LEU A 36 8.54 -3.94 2.52
CA LEU A 36 9.86 -3.73 1.92
C LEU A 36 10.22 -4.89 0.97
N LYS A 37 10.01 -6.15 1.42
CA LYS A 37 10.22 -7.34 0.57
C LYS A 37 9.33 -7.32 -0.67
N ALA A 38 8.07 -6.89 -0.53
CA ALA A 38 7.16 -6.75 -1.66
C ALA A 38 7.65 -5.69 -2.66
N LEU A 39 8.10 -4.52 -2.18
CA LEU A 39 8.68 -3.47 -3.03
C LEU A 39 9.94 -3.94 -3.77
N GLU A 40 10.83 -4.66 -3.09
CA GLU A 40 12.03 -5.24 -3.70
C GLU A 40 11.66 -6.27 -4.77
N ALA A 41 10.67 -7.13 -4.51
CA ALA A 41 10.17 -8.10 -5.49
C ALA A 41 9.56 -7.41 -6.72
N GLN A 42 8.78 -6.35 -6.53
CA GLN A 42 8.20 -5.56 -7.62
C GLN A 42 9.29 -4.84 -8.44
N LEU A 43 10.30 -4.29 -7.77
CA LEU A 43 11.46 -3.69 -8.44
C LEU A 43 12.21 -4.71 -9.29
N GLN A 44 12.40 -5.93 -8.77
CA GLN A 44 13.06 -7.01 -9.49
C GLN A 44 12.23 -7.47 -10.70
N GLN A 45 10.91 -7.63 -10.55
CA GLN A 45 10.01 -7.94 -11.66
C GLN A 45 10.05 -6.87 -12.76
N ALA A 46 10.12 -5.59 -12.39
CA ALA A 46 10.24 -4.50 -13.34
C ALA A 46 11.61 -4.52 -14.07
N ARG A 47 12.71 -4.87 -13.38
CA ARG A 47 14.03 -5.07 -14.00
C ARG A 47 13.99 -6.18 -15.03
N GLU A 48 13.39 -7.31 -14.69
CA GLU A 48 13.26 -8.46 -15.58
C GLU A 48 12.41 -8.14 -16.81
N GLY A 49 11.28 -7.48 -16.62
CA GLY A 49 10.44 -7.01 -17.73
C GLY A 49 11.18 -6.05 -18.66
N TYR A 50 11.97 -5.12 -18.11
CA TYR A 50 12.78 -4.21 -18.91
C TYR A 50 13.90 -4.93 -19.66
N SER A 51 14.60 -5.85 -18.98
CA SER A 51 15.66 -6.66 -19.59
C SER A 51 15.10 -7.52 -20.72
N ALA A 52 13.94 -8.16 -20.52
CA ALA A 52 13.28 -8.97 -21.54
C ALA A 52 12.86 -8.11 -22.75
N ALA A 53 12.32 -6.91 -22.52
CA ALA A 53 11.99 -5.99 -23.60
C ALA A 53 13.26 -5.57 -24.39
N SER A 54 14.39 -5.37 -23.71
CA SER A 54 15.63 -4.90 -24.34
C SER A 54 16.21 -5.84 -25.40
N THR A 55 15.89 -7.14 -25.34
CA THR A 55 16.38 -8.14 -26.31
C THR A 55 15.56 -8.17 -27.60
N ILE A 56 14.41 -7.48 -27.65
CA ILE A 56 13.57 -7.37 -28.85
C ILE A 56 14.33 -6.57 -29.91
N GLU A 57 14.43 -7.07 -31.13
CA GLU A 57 15.15 -6.41 -32.24
C GLU A 57 14.39 -5.20 -32.79
N ASP A 58 13.07 -5.34 -32.98
CA ASP A 58 12.20 -4.28 -33.47
C ASP A 58 12.18 -3.10 -32.48
N VAL A 59 12.58 -1.92 -32.96
CA VAL A 59 12.73 -0.72 -32.14
C VAL A 59 11.40 -0.23 -31.58
N ASN A 60 10.34 -0.30 -32.37
CA ASN A 60 9.02 0.19 -31.99
C ASN A 60 8.38 -0.78 -30.97
N GLU A 61 8.51 -2.08 -31.20
CA GLU A 61 8.03 -3.10 -30.26
C GLU A 61 8.81 -3.08 -28.93
N ARG A 62 10.14 -2.97 -28.99
CA ARG A 62 10.99 -2.78 -27.81
C ARG A 62 10.51 -1.60 -26.97
N ARG A 63 10.25 -0.45 -27.61
CA ARG A 63 9.78 0.77 -26.92
C ARG A 63 8.43 0.55 -26.24
N ARG A 64 7.47 -0.06 -26.94
CA ARG A 64 6.14 -0.38 -26.39
C ARG A 64 6.23 -1.30 -25.18
N GLN A 65 6.98 -2.39 -25.30
CA GLN A 65 7.11 -3.37 -24.22
C GLN A 65 7.96 -2.87 -23.05
N ALA A 66 8.96 -2.01 -23.29
CA ALA A 66 9.78 -1.43 -22.24
C ALA A 66 9.07 -0.32 -21.45
N ALA A 67 8.05 0.33 -22.00
CA ALA A 67 7.42 1.50 -21.38
C ALA A 67 6.87 1.23 -19.97
N GLY A 68 6.12 0.14 -19.81
CA GLY A 68 5.55 -0.27 -18.52
C GLY A 68 6.63 -0.61 -17.48
N PRO A 69 7.51 -1.59 -17.76
CA PRO A 69 8.62 -1.93 -16.88
C PRO A 69 9.54 -0.75 -16.55
N MET A 70 9.80 0.15 -17.50
CA MET A 70 10.65 1.32 -17.27
C MET A 70 9.99 2.33 -16.33
N ARG A 71 8.66 2.54 -16.43
CA ARG A 71 7.92 3.37 -15.47
C ARG A 71 7.95 2.74 -14.07
N ASP A 72 7.73 1.44 -14.00
CA ASP A 72 7.66 0.72 -12.74
C ASP A 72 9.03 0.67 -12.05
N LEU A 73 10.10 0.52 -12.83
CA LEU A 73 11.48 0.65 -12.37
C LEU A 73 11.74 2.00 -11.69
N ARG A 74 11.36 3.11 -12.33
CA ARG A 74 11.55 4.45 -11.76
C ARG A 74 10.78 4.60 -10.44
N TYR A 75 9.53 4.14 -10.41
CA TYR A 75 8.69 4.22 -9.22
C TYR A 75 9.25 3.37 -8.07
N PHE A 76 9.42 2.06 -8.27
CA PHE A 76 9.83 1.15 -7.20
C PHE A 76 11.27 1.38 -6.75
N ALA A 77 12.18 1.81 -7.63
CA ALA A 77 13.54 2.17 -7.22
C ALA A 77 13.53 3.34 -6.24
N GLU A 78 12.69 4.35 -6.48
CA GLU A 78 12.57 5.50 -5.58
C GLU A 78 11.87 5.12 -4.26
N ARG A 79 10.83 4.27 -4.31
CA ARG A 79 10.17 3.78 -3.09
C ARG A 79 11.11 2.94 -2.24
N VAL A 80 11.87 2.00 -2.82
CA VAL A 80 12.88 1.21 -2.09
C VAL A 80 13.96 2.10 -1.50
N ARG A 81 14.43 3.12 -2.24
CA ARG A 81 15.46 4.06 -1.78
C ARG A 81 15.01 4.91 -0.59
N THR A 82 13.74 5.30 -0.56
CA THR A 82 13.16 6.18 0.48
C THR A 82 12.48 5.41 1.61
N ALA A 83 12.42 4.08 1.51
CA ALA A 83 11.76 3.21 2.47
C ALA A 83 12.38 3.33 3.86
N GLN A 84 11.52 3.53 4.86
CA GLN A 84 11.85 3.56 6.26
C GLN A 84 11.19 2.36 6.93
N LEU A 85 12.01 1.35 7.20
CA LEU A 85 11.55 0.13 7.84
C LEU A 85 11.12 0.43 9.28
N MET A 86 9.85 0.19 9.56
CA MET A 86 9.29 0.29 10.90
C MET A 86 9.17 -1.11 11.52
N PRO A 87 9.66 -1.33 12.75
CA PRO A 87 9.45 -2.58 13.45
C PRO A 87 7.97 -2.78 13.77
N ASP A 88 7.56 -4.03 13.90
CA ASP A 88 6.23 -4.36 14.42
C ASP A 88 6.06 -3.81 15.85
N PRO A 89 4.83 -3.41 16.23
CA PRO A 89 4.55 -2.91 17.56
C PRO A 89 4.79 -4.01 18.58
N THR A 90 5.42 -3.65 19.70
CA THR A 90 5.74 -4.56 20.81
C THR A 90 4.71 -4.52 21.95
N SER A 91 3.66 -3.74 21.79
CA SER A 91 2.58 -3.57 22.76
C SER A 91 1.25 -3.47 22.02
N ASP A 92 0.21 -4.05 22.61
CA ASP A 92 -1.19 -4.00 22.22
C ASP A 92 -2.00 -2.96 23.02
N GLU A 93 -1.35 -2.18 23.87
CA GLU A 93 -2.02 -1.17 24.69
C GLU A 93 -2.45 0.06 23.86
N THR A 94 -1.64 0.42 22.86
CA THR A 94 -1.83 1.63 22.06
C THR A 94 -1.71 1.31 20.57
N VAL A 95 -2.60 1.89 19.77
CA VAL A 95 -2.54 1.79 18.31
C VAL A 95 -1.28 2.46 17.78
N ALA A 96 -0.47 1.70 17.05
CA ALA A 96 0.73 2.18 16.39
C ALA A 96 0.80 1.71 14.93
N PHE A 97 1.85 2.13 14.21
CA PHE A 97 2.15 1.59 12.90
C PHE A 97 2.39 0.08 13.02
N GLY A 98 1.84 -0.70 12.09
CA GLY A 98 1.89 -2.17 12.11
C GLY A 98 0.79 -2.83 12.95
N SER A 99 0.11 -2.09 13.85
CA SER A 99 -0.96 -2.62 14.70
C SER A 99 -2.19 -3.00 13.88
N THR A 100 -2.87 -4.06 14.31
CA THR A 100 -4.19 -4.44 13.84
C THR A 100 -5.22 -3.89 14.81
N VAL A 101 -6.13 -3.06 14.31
CA VAL A 101 -7.15 -2.38 15.11
C VAL A 101 -8.53 -2.86 14.67
N THR A 102 -9.33 -3.26 15.64
CA THR A 102 -10.76 -3.53 15.43
C THR A 102 -11.55 -2.39 16.04
N PHE A 103 -12.41 -1.76 15.23
CA PHE A 103 -13.28 -0.69 15.68
C PHE A 103 -14.73 -0.95 15.28
N SER A 104 -15.65 -0.48 16.12
CA SER A 104 -17.08 -0.42 15.82
C SER A 104 -17.44 0.97 15.34
N ARG A 105 -18.34 1.05 14.37
CA ARG A 105 -18.98 2.30 13.94
C ARG A 105 -20.31 2.53 14.64
N ASP A 106 -20.77 3.77 14.60
CA ASP A 106 -22.09 4.21 15.02
C ASP A 106 -23.25 3.48 14.29
N ASP A 107 -23.01 3.04 13.06
CA ASP A 107 -23.94 2.19 12.29
C ASP A 107 -23.97 0.71 12.73
N GLY A 108 -23.22 0.35 13.77
CA GLY A 108 -23.11 -1.01 14.32
C GLY A 108 -22.18 -1.95 13.55
N ARG A 109 -21.49 -1.47 12.51
CA ARG A 109 -20.52 -2.30 11.76
C ARG A 109 -19.19 -2.36 12.51
N VAL A 110 -18.67 -3.57 12.66
CA VAL A 110 -17.34 -3.82 13.19
C VAL A 110 -16.38 -4.10 12.04
N GLN A 111 -15.26 -3.40 12.00
CA GLN A 111 -14.24 -3.56 10.98
C GLN A 111 -12.87 -3.73 11.63
N THR A 112 -12.04 -4.57 11.03
CA THR A 112 -10.67 -4.84 11.49
C THR A 112 -9.71 -4.45 10.38
N TYR A 113 -8.76 -3.58 10.70
CA TYR A 113 -7.75 -3.11 9.76
C TYR A 113 -6.36 -3.09 10.37
N ARG A 114 -5.35 -3.45 9.58
CA ARG A 114 -3.94 -3.25 9.92
C ARG A 114 -3.44 -1.93 9.37
N ILE A 115 -2.78 -1.14 10.20
CA ILE A 115 -2.18 0.13 9.78
C ILE A 115 -0.79 -0.17 9.18
N VAL A 116 -0.61 0.11 7.89
CA VAL A 116 0.60 -0.19 7.13
C VAL A 116 1.07 1.02 6.30
N GLY A 117 2.14 0.84 5.53
CA GLY A 117 2.63 1.83 4.59
C GLY A 117 1.67 2.10 3.42
N GLU A 118 1.87 3.23 2.73
CA GLU A 118 1.04 3.59 1.56
C GLU A 118 1.09 2.57 0.43
N ASP A 119 2.25 1.94 0.19
CA ASP A 119 2.40 0.94 -0.88
C ASP A 119 1.78 -0.43 -0.52
N GLU A 120 1.55 -0.69 0.76
CA GLU A 120 1.07 -1.98 1.29
C GLU A 120 -0.44 -1.97 1.59
N ALA A 121 -1.04 -0.79 1.60
CA ALA A 121 -2.41 -0.60 2.01
C ALA A 121 -3.39 -1.11 0.95
N ASP A 122 -4.14 -2.14 1.31
CA ASP A 122 -5.26 -2.65 0.55
C ASP A 122 -6.47 -2.86 1.47
N PRO A 123 -7.46 -1.94 1.41
CA PRO A 123 -8.67 -2.05 2.21
C PRO A 123 -9.46 -3.35 1.97
N LYS A 124 -9.30 -4.00 0.82
CA LYS A 124 -9.94 -5.29 0.53
C LYS A 124 -9.28 -6.45 1.25
N LEU A 125 -7.98 -6.32 1.55
CA LEU A 125 -7.20 -7.30 2.31
C LEU A 125 -7.16 -6.97 3.81
N GLY A 126 -7.88 -5.92 4.24
CA GLY A 126 -7.91 -5.51 5.63
C GLY A 126 -6.67 -4.72 6.07
N SER A 127 -6.00 -4.02 5.17
CA SER A 127 -4.92 -3.09 5.51
C SER A 127 -5.23 -1.66 5.05
N ILE A 128 -4.87 -0.68 5.85
CA ILE A 128 -5.07 0.75 5.56
C ILE A 128 -3.75 1.50 5.71
N SER A 129 -3.57 2.54 4.90
CA SER A 129 -2.38 3.36 4.98
C SER A 129 -2.40 4.22 6.24
N TYR A 130 -1.24 4.37 6.87
CA TYR A 130 -1.06 5.26 8.02
C TYR A 130 -1.39 6.73 7.71
N VAL A 131 -1.32 7.16 6.44
CA VAL A 131 -1.71 8.53 6.04
C VAL A 131 -3.22 8.71 5.93
N SER A 132 -3.99 7.62 5.96
CA SER A 132 -5.46 7.69 5.84
C SER A 132 -6.07 8.48 7.01
N PRO A 133 -7.17 9.22 6.79
CA PRO A 133 -7.83 9.97 7.87
C PRO A 133 -8.21 9.09 9.05
N VAL A 134 -8.65 7.86 8.77
CA VAL A 134 -9.02 6.88 9.81
C VAL A 134 -7.79 6.47 10.62
N ALA A 135 -6.69 6.07 9.98
CA ALA A 135 -5.47 5.65 10.69
C ALA A 135 -4.88 6.79 11.54
N ARG A 136 -4.85 8.03 11.02
CA ARG A 136 -4.29 9.19 11.73
C ARG A 136 -5.00 9.49 13.05
N VAL A 137 -6.29 9.24 13.12
CA VAL A 137 -7.10 9.50 14.32
C VAL A 137 -7.02 8.33 15.30
N LEU A 138 -6.83 7.11 14.80
CA LEU A 138 -6.67 5.91 15.62
C LEU A 138 -5.27 5.80 16.24
N ILE A 139 -4.21 6.25 15.57
CA ILE A 139 -2.84 6.20 16.10
C ILE A 139 -2.74 6.91 17.46
N GLY A 140 -2.13 6.26 18.44
CA GLY A 140 -1.97 6.77 19.80
C GLY A 140 -3.17 6.56 20.72
N LYS A 141 -4.23 5.90 20.25
CA LYS A 141 -5.43 5.59 21.03
C LYS A 141 -5.37 4.19 21.65
N THR A 142 -6.19 3.99 22.66
CA THR A 142 -6.28 2.75 23.44
C THR A 142 -7.65 2.10 23.29
N ILE A 143 -7.80 0.87 23.78
CA ILE A 143 -9.07 0.15 23.77
C ILE A 143 -10.11 0.92 24.60
N GLY A 144 -11.31 1.12 24.02
CA GLY A 144 -12.40 1.88 24.62
C GLY A 144 -12.41 3.37 24.26
N ASP A 145 -11.38 3.88 23.57
CA ASP A 145 -11.40 5.25 23.06
C ASP A 145 -12.38 5.38 21.88
N VAL A 146 -13.16 6.47 21.90
CA VAL A 146 -14.05 6.87 20.82
C VAL A 146 -13.43 8.03 20.06
N VAL A 147 -13.42 7.93 18.74
CA VAL A 147 -12.88 8.97 17.86
C VAL A 147 -13.83 9.30 16.71
N SER A 148 -13.89 10.58 16.33
CA SER A 148 -14.74 11.04 15.23
C SER A 148 -13.93 11.15 13.93
N VAL A 149 -14.43 10.58 12.84
CA VAL A 149 -13.85 10.68 11.50
C VAL A 149 -14.94 11.06 10.50
N GLY A 150 -14.96 12.33 10.09
CA GLY A 150 -16.06 12.89 9.30
C GLY A 150 -17.34 12.92 10.14
N ASP A 151 -18.42 12.37 9.60
CA ASP A 151 -19.73 12.30 10.27
C ASP A 151 -19.91 11.00 11.10
N HIS A 152 -18.89 10.15 11.20
CA HIS A 152 -18.96 8.87 11.90
C HIS A 152 -18.12 8.85 13.17
N GLU A 153 -18.62 8.15 14.19
CA GLU A 153 -17.86 7.81 15.39
C GLU A 153 -17.34 6.36 15.30
N LEU A 154 -16.10 6.17 15.74
CA LEU A 154 -15.40 4.91 15.76
C LEU A 154 -14.96 4.62 17.20
N GLU A 155 -15.40 3.50 17.75
CA GLU A 155 -14.96 3.01 19.06
C GLU A 155 -13.96 1.88 18.89
N ILE A 156 -12.80 1.97 19.54
CA ILE A 156 -11.77 0.92 19.45
C ILE A 156 -12.15 -0.23 20.38
N VAL A 157 -12.39 -1.39 19.80
CA VAL A 157 -12.84 -2.60 20.51
C VAL A 157 -11.68 -3.51 20.85
N ALA A 158 -10.67 -3.59 19.98
CA ALA A 158 -9.49 -4.41 20.20
C ALA A 158 -8.27 -3.88 19.43
N ILE A 159 -7.09 -4.12 19.99
CA ILE A 159 -5.79 -3.84 19.37
C ILE A 159 -4.99 -5.15 19.44
N SER A 160 -4.31 -5.52 18.36
CA SER A 160 -3.44 -6.69 18.31
C SER A 160 -2.15 -6.35 17.56
N GLU A 161 -1.03 -6.83 18.09
CA GLU A 161 0.30 -6.76 17.47
C GLU A 161 0.45 -7.70 16.27
N ARG A 162 -0.43 -8.70 16.12
CA ARG A 162 -0.34 -9.73 15.08
C ARG A 162 -1.69 -10.00 14.45
N THR A 163 -1.75 -10.04 13.12
CA THR A 163 -2.88 -10.64 12.42
C THR A 163 -2.89 -12.14 12.71
N PRO A 164 -3.95 -12.74 13.28
CA PRO A 164 -4.22 -14.13 13.02
C PRO A 164 -4.76 -14.18 11.60
N PHE A 165 -3.88 -14.41 10.62
CA PHE A 165 -4.31 -14.79 9.28
C PHE A 165 -5.10 -16.10 9.43
N GLY A 166 -6.43 -16.02 9.56
CA GLY A 166 -7.33 -17.18 9.61
C GLY A 166 -8.32 -17.29 10.78
N ALA A 167 -8.39 -16.36 11.74
CA ALA A 167 -9.42 -16.44 12.78
C ALA A 167 -10.48 -15.35 12.57
N CYS A 168 -11.52 -15.70 11.82
CA CYS A 168 -12.88 -15.24 12.11
C CYS A 168 -13.25 -15.78 13.50
N GLY A 169 -12.61 -15.23 14.54
CA GLY A 169 -12.86 -15.55 15.93
C GLY A 169 -13.94 -14.61 16.40
N VAL A 170 -15.15 -15.12 16.49
CA VAL A 170 -16.28 -14.53 17.21
C VAL A 170 -15.74 -13.83 18.46
N ILE A 171 -15.83 -12.51 18.50
CA ILE A 171 -15.60 -11.73 19.72
C ILE A 171 -16.68 -12.22 20.70
N PRO A 172 -16.34 -12.86 21.84
CA PRO A 172 -17.36 -13.15 22.84
C PRO A 172 -17.92 -11.80 23.30
N ARG A 173 -19.23 -11.61 23.12
CA ARG A 173 -19.94 -10.45 23.68
C ARG A 173 -19.57 -10.35 25.16
N ALA A 174 -18.95 -9.24 25.55
CA ALA A 174 -18.77 -8.89 26.95
C ALA A 174 -20.16 -8.71 27.58
N GLY A 175 -20.70 -9.78 28.17
CA GLY A 175 -22.10 -9.76 28.58
C GLY A 175 -22.69 -11.02 29.19
N GLU A 176 -21.91 -11.95 29.75
CA GLU A 176 -22.46 -12.96 30.66
C GLU A 176 -21.60 -13.06 31.93
N ARG A 177 -21.80 -12.07 32.82
CA ARG A 177 -21.60 -12.27 34.25
C ARG A 177 -22.75 -13.15 34.75
N GLY A 178 -22.57 -14.46 34.64
CA GLY A 178 -23.40 -15.46 35.30
C GLY A 178 -22.77 -15.83 36.65
N ILE A 179 -23.32 -15.28 37.72
CA ILE A 179 -23.05 -15.68 39.10
C ILE A 179 -23.74 -17.03 39.32
N GLN A 180 -22.97 -18.07 39.64
CA GLN A 180 -23.23 -19.20 40.58
C GLN A 180 -22.46 -20.44 40.18
#